data_AF-A0A7J9GBC6-F1
#
_entry.id   AF-A0A7J9GBC6-F1
#
_cell.length_a   1.000
_cell.length_b   1.000
_cell.length_c   1.000
_cell.angle_alpha   90.00
_cell.angle_beta   90.00
_cell.angle_gamma   90.00
#
_symmetry.space_group_name_H-M   'P 1'
#
loop_
_entity.id
_entity.type
_entity.pdbx_description
1 polymer ?
#
loop_
_entity_poly.entity_id
_entity_poly.type
_entity_poly.pdbx_seq_one_letter_code
_entity_poly.pdbx_strand_id
1 'polypeptide(L)'
;MTMQFWAASACSCGVLIFLFIVTWCAANNKNPHFSCSVWDAKFSLSCVILYSAVCCISLATISHTGFNTALKLLWLLCHGFATVKLIQHLLSTFPFCASIGEANLVTSGLVLYFGDMLACTISKVCRLLIPPELVSIRYGIKRSEIGIVIQGVLLGLLIFSAVFKFLIHLWEYFWGANNSESRERKEIWRSLIFLTSLGFIMIAVAPSWMMIVLDFDVHPVLWIFQFIFSEPFKRFSLCIYWLVLIYASVLRFYKISKNSKIERILLRKYYHLLAVLMFLPALIYQPKFLDLAFGAALAVFLVLEIIRVWRIWPLGQLVHQFMSAFTDHRDSDLIIVSHFSLLLGCALPIWMSSGFNDRPLTPFSGILSLGIGDTMASLVGHKYGVLRWSKTGKKTIEGTAAGITSVLAACSVLLPLLASTGSFLTQ
;
A
#
# COMPACT_ATOMS: atom_id res chain seq x y z
N MET A 1 -3.65 -19.73 15.66
CA MET A 1 -2.74 -18.62 15.29
C MET A 1 -2.18 -18.89 13.91
N THR A 2 -2.36 -17.94 12.97
CA THR A 2 -1.87 -18.08 11.60
C THR A 2 -0.38 -17.72 11.53
N MET A 3 0.37 -18.33 10.60
CA MET A 3 1.79 -18.00 10.37
C MET A 3 2.02 -16.51 10.06
N GLN A 4 1.02 -15.84 9.47
CA GLN A 4 1.04 -14.41 9.16
C GLN A 4 1.08 -13.54 10.42
N PHE A 5 0.40 -13.95 11.51
CA PHE A 5 0.47 -13.23 12.79
C PHE A 5 1.90 -13.21 13.33
N TRP A 6 2.55 -14.37 13.37
CA TRP A 6 3.93 -14.47 13.82
C TRP A 6 4.86 -13.66 12.92
N ALA A 7 4.71 -13.77 11.60
CA ALA A 7 5.46 -12.98 10.64
C ALA A 7 5.35 -11.47 10.91
N ALA A 8 4.14 -10.95 11.11
CA ALA A 8 3.92 -9.53 11.42
C ALA A 8 4.54 -9.12 12.77
N SER A 9 4.44 -9.99 13.77
CA SER A 9 5.06 -9.79 15.08
C SER A 9 6.58 -9.72 14.99
N ALA A 10 7.21 -10.60 14.19
CA ALA A 10 8.66 -10.58 14.00
C ALA A 10 9.16 -9.40 13.18
N CYS A 11 8.40 -8.93 12.18
CA CYS A 11 8.71 -7.68 11.49
C CYS A 11 8.79 -6.52 12.50
N SER A 12 7.77 -6.39 13.35
CA SER A 12 7.69 -5.33 14.37
C SER A 12 8.79 -5.47 15.43
N CYS A 13 9.02 -6.69 15.93
CA CYS A 13 10.06 -6.97 16.91
C CYS A 13 11.46 -6.68 16.35
N GLY A 14 11.74 -7.08 15.10
CA GLY A 14 13.00 -6.79 14.43
C GLY A 14 13.29 -5.30 14.34
N VAL A 15 12.30 -4.48 13.97
CA VAL A 15 12.44 -3.02 13.92
C VAL A 15 12.68 -2.42 15.32
N LEU A 16 11.99 -2.90 16.35
CA LEU A 16 12.21 -2.44 17.73
C LEU A 16 13.62 -2.77 18.22
N ILE A 17 14.12 -3.98 17.94
CA ILE A 17 15.50 -4.39 18.26
C ILE A 17 16.51 -3.48 17.54
N PHE A 18 16.27 -3.21 16.24
CA PHE A 18 17.13 -2.32 15.47
C PHE A 18 17.17 -0.90 16.05
N LEU A 19 16.01 -0.31 16.36
CA LEU A 19 15.94 1.02 16.97
C LEU A 19 16.65 1.06 18.32
N PHE A 20 16.46 0.03 19.14
CA PHE A 20 17.15 -0.11 20.43
C PHE A 20 18.67 -0.10 20.24
N ILE A 21 19.21 -0.92 19.32
CA ILE A 21 20.66 -0.96 19.03
C ILE A 21 21.17 0.40 18.55
N VAL A 22 20.45 1.07 17.64
CA VAL A 22 20.86 2.38 17.12
C VAL A 22 20.89 3.43 18.24
N THR A 23 19.86 3.48 19.09
CA THR A 23 19.83 4.41 20.23
C THR A 23 20.93 4.13 21.25
N TRP A 24 21.22 2.85 21.50
CA TRP A 24 22.30 2.41 22.38
C TRP A 24 23.68 2.83 21.85
N CYS A 25 23.97 2.56 20.57
CA CYS A 25 25.22 2.97 19.93
C CYS A 25 25.38 4.49 19.86
N ALA A 26 24.29 5.23 19.64
CA ALA A 26 24.31 6.69 19.64
C ALA A 26 24.57 7.29 21.03
N ALA A 27 24.03 6.68 22.09
CA ALA A 27 24.28 7.08 23.47
C ALA A 27 25.74 6.82 23.90
N ASN A 28 26.37 5.77 23.38
CA ASN A 28 27.78 5.46 23.68
C ASN A 28 28.78 6.38 22.96
N ASN A 29 28.37 7.04 21.87
CA ASN A 29 29.23 7.91 21.03
C ASN A 29 29.13 9.41 21.37
N LYS A 30 28.20 9.83 22.24
CA LYS A 30 28.10 11.21 22.74
C LYS A 30 28.26 11.19 24.25
N ASN A 31 28.97 12.18 24.82
CA ASN A 31 29.18 12.35 26.27
C ASN A 31 27.93 11.99 27.13
N PRO A 32 28.12 11.45 28.35
CA PRO A 32 27.19 10.56 29.05
C PRO A 32 25.97 11.27 29.70
N HIS A 33 25.38 12.25 29.05
CA HIS A 33 24.17 12.93 29.51
C HIS A 33 22.86 12.36 28.92
N PHE A 34 22.95 11.40 28.00
CA PHE A 34 21.80 10.59 27.60
C PHE A 34 21.84 9.25 28.33
N SER A 35 21.42 9.24 29.60
CA SER A 35 21.31 8.00 30.38
C SER A 35 20.13 7.18 29.87
N CYS A 36 20.35 6.31 28.87
CA CYS A 36 19.52 5.11 28.78
C CYS A 36 19.85 4.31 30.05
N SER A 37 18.89 4.19 30.97
CA SER A 37 19.20 3.56 32.25
C SER A 37 19.59 2.10 32.00
N VAL A 38 20.54 1.58 32.77
CA VAL A 38 20.93 0.15 32.71
C VAL A 38 19.70 -0.76 32.89
N TRP A 39 18.65 -0.25 33.57
CA TRP A 39 17.35 -0.89 33.72
C TRP A 39 16.57 -1.00 32.41
N ASP A 40 16.53 0.05 31.59
CA ASP A 40 15.83 0.05 30.30
C ASP A 40 16.47 -0.94 29.32
N ALA A 41 17.81 -1.04 29.34
CA ALA A 41 18.54 -1.98 28.50
C ALA A 41 18.36 -3.44 28.94
N LYS A 42 18.40 -3.71 30.26
CA LYS A 42 18.12 -5.04 30.81
C LYS A 42 16.66 -5.46 30.57
N PHE A 43 15.72 -4.53 30.69
CA PHE A 43 14.31 -4.76 30.42
C PHE A 43 14.08 -5.09 28.93
N SER A 44 14.67 -4.31 28.02
CA SER A 44 14.62 -4.55 26.57
C SER A 44 15.17 -5.93 26.19
N LEU A 45 16.35 -6.31 26.70
CA LEU A 45 16.95 -7.62 26.44
C LEU A 45 16.09 -8.76 27.00
N SER A 46 15.54 -8.60 28.20
CA SER A 46 14.62 -9.58 28.80
C SER A 46 13.35 -9.77 27.96
N CYS A 47 12.76 -8.68 27.44
CA CYS A 47 11.62 -8.75 26.54
C CYS A 47 11.94 -9.47 25.22
N VAL A 48 13.13 -9.27 24.65
CA VAL A 48 13.57 -9.96 23.42
C VAL A 48 13.77 -11.46 23.65
N ILE A 49 14.37 -11.84 24.78
CA ILE A 49 14.55 -13.25 25.16
C ILE A 49 13.19 -13.90 25.40
N LEU A 50 12.29 -13.24 26.13
CA LEU A 50 10.94 -13.73 26.38
C LEU A 50 10.14 -13.88 25.08
N TYR A 51 10.21 -12.90 24.17
CA TYR A 51 9.57 -12.97 22.86
C TYR A 51 10.10 -14.16 22.04
N SER A 52 11.41 -14.35 22.01
CA SER A 52 12.05 -15.45 21.30
C SER A 52 11.64 -16.82 21.88
N ALA A 53 11.59 -16.93 23.20
CA ALA A 53 11.15 -18.15 23.89
C ALA A 53 9.66 -18.46 23.59
N VAL A 54 8.77 -17.47 23.71
CA VAL A 54 7.34 -17.62 23.40
C VAL A 54 7.13 -18.00 21.93
N CYS A 55 7.88 -17.39 21.02
CA CYS A 55 7.84 -17.71 19.60
C CYS A 55 8.26 -19.16 19.32
N CYS A 56 9.40 -19.59 19.87
CA CYS A 56 9.88 -20.97 19.74
C CYS A 56 8.89 -21.99 20.32
N ILE A 57 8.35 -21.73 21.51
CA ILE A 57 7.36 -22.60 22.16
C ILE A 57 6.08 -22.67 21.32
N SER A 58 5.56 -21.53 20.86
CA SER A 58 4.33 -21.50 20.06
C SER A 58 4.50 -22.14 18.66
N LEU A 59 5.69 -22.09 18.07
CA LEU A 59 5.94 -22.73 16.78
C LEU A 59 6.17 -24.24 16.93
N ALA A 60 6.81 -24.65 18.03
CA ALA A 60 6.97 -26.05 18.38
C ALA A 60 5.60 -26.72 18.62
N THR A 61 4.65 -26.06 19.28
CA THR A 61 3.30 -26.61 19.48
C THR A 61 2.48 -26.74 18.19
N ILE A 62 2.82 -26.00 17.13
CA ILE A 62 2.11 -26.02 15.84
C ILE A 62 2.79 -26.96 14.82
N SER A 63 4.01 -27.45 15.08
CA SER A 63 4.77 -28.25 14.12
C SER A 63 4.93 -29.70 14.58
N HIS A 64 4.60 -30.63 13.68
CA HIS A 64 4.69 -32.07 13.95
C HIS A 64 6.12 -32.63 13.88
N THR A 65 7.09 -31.87 13.33
CA THR A 65 8.50 -32.27 13.19
C THR A 65 9.44 -31.10 13.46
N GLY A 66 10.58 -31.36 14.12
CA GLY A 66 11.57 -30.31 14.47
C GLY A 66 12.16 -29.57 13.28
N PHE A 67 12.30 -30.24 12.13
CA PHE A 67 12.75 -29.61 10.87
C PHE A 67 11.75 -28.56 10.36
N ASN A 68 10.46 -28.83 10.48
CA ASN A 68 9.41 -27.87 10.10
C ASN A 68 9.40 -26.65 11.04
N THR A 69 9.66 -26.86 12.33
CA THR A 69 9.85 -25.75 13.29
C THR A 69 11.03 -24.86 12.89
N ALA A 70 12.19 -25.46 12.55
CA ALA A 70 13.38 -24.73 12.15
C ALA A 70 13.15 -23.91 10.87
N LEU A 71 12.49 -24.48 9.86
CA LEU A 71 12.17 -23.78 8.61
C LEU A 71 11.20 -22.61 8.83
N LYS A 72 10.21 -22.77 9.72
CA LYS A 72 9.29 -21.70 10.12
C LYS A 72 9.99 -20.57 10.89
N LEU A 73 10.96 -20.91 11.77
CA LEU A 73 11.77 -19.92 12.49
C LEU A 73 12.71 -19.17 11.54
N LEU A 74 13.34 -19.87 10.59
CA LEU A 74 14.16 -19.24 9.55
C LEU A 74 13.33 -18.28 8.70
N TRP A 75 12.14 -18.71 8.25
CA TRP A 75 11.19 -17.86 7.54
C TRP A 75 10.87 -16.57 8.31
N LEU A 76 10.62 -16.72 9.61
CA LEU A 76 10.32 -15.61 10.51
C LEU A 76 11.49 -14.62 10.64
N LEU A 77 12.70 -15.15 10.81
CA LEU A 77 13.93 -14.36 10.91
C LEU A 77 14.19 -13.60 9.61
N CYS A 78 13.97 -14.23 8.45
CA CYS A 78 14.06 -13.57 7.15
C CYS A 78 13.08 -12.39 7.03
N HIS A 79 11.85 -12.51 7.54
CA HIS A 79 10.86 -11.41 7.54
C HIS A 79 11.31 -10.24 8.43
N GLY A 80 11.79 -10.54 9.65
CA GLY A 80 12.34 -9.54 10.55
C GLY A 80 13.53 -8.81 9.93
N PHE A 81 14.50 -9.54 9.39
CA PHE A 81 15.68 -8.96 8.76
C PHE A 81 15.35 -8.13 7.50
N ALA A 82 14.50 -8.64 6.62
CA ALA A 82 14.04 -7.91 5.44
C ALA A 82 13.35 -6.59 5.82
N THR A 83 12.52 -6.60 6.88
CA THR A 83 11.85 -5.39 7.38
C THR A 83 12.86 -4.37 7.91
N VAL A 84 13.86 -4.81 8.68
CA VAL A 84 14.93 -3.94 9.20
C VAL A 84 15.74 -3.32 8.06
N LYS A 85 16.11 -4.09 7.04
CA LYS A 85 16.83 -3.56 5.88
C LYS A 85 15.97 -2.58 5.08
N LEU A 86 14.69 -2.88 4.89
CA LEU A 86 13.78 -2.02 4.16
C LEU A 86 13.51 -0.71 4.91
N ILE A 87 13.32 -0.73 6.24
CA ILE A 87 13.11 0.50 7.01
C ILE A 87 14.36 1.37 7.06
N GLN A 88 15.55 0.75 7.16
CA GLN A 88 16.82 1.47 7.09
C GLN A 88 16.95 2.19 5.74
N HIS A 89 16.64 1.50 4.64
CA HIS A 89 16.71 2.07 3.29
C HIS A 89 15.65 3.16 3.08
N LEU A 90 14.43 2.96 3.58
CA LEU A 90 13.34 3.94 3.44
C LEU A 90 13.66 5.22 4.22
N LEU A 91 14.10 5.11 5.48
CA LEU A 91 14.43 6.27 6.31
C LEU A 91 15.67 7.01 5.80
N SER A 92 16.65 6.32 5.21
CA SER A 92 17.82 6.97 4.61
C SER A 92 17.50 7.68 3.30
N THR A 93 16.57 7.14 2.52
CA THR A 93 16.20 7.68 1.20
C THR A 93 15.14 8.78 1.33
N PHE A 94 14.27 8.69 2.34
CA PHE A 94 13.11 9.58 2.55
C PHE A 94 12.99 10.04 4.03
N PRO A 95 13.95 10.83 4.55
CA PRO A 95 14.05 11.12 5.98
C PRO A 95 12.88 11.92 6.57
N PHE A 96 12.12 12.68 5.75
CA PHE A 96 11.04 13.54 6.21
C PHE A 96 9.63 13.09 5.76
N CYS A 97 9.52 11.97 5.03
CA CYS A 97 8.25 11.56 4.42
C CYS A 97 7.30 10.84 5.37
N ALA A 98 7.85 10.11 6.35
CA ALA A 98 7.06 9.25 7.22
C ALA A 98 7.59 9.29 8.65
N SER A 99 6.67 9.22 9.61
CA SER A 99 7.04 8.89 11.00
C SER A 99 7.59 7.46 11.10
N ILE A 100 8.32 7.17 12.17
CA ILE A 100 8.85 5.81 12.43
C ILE A 100 7.73 4.76 12.43
N GLY A 101 6.55 5.11 12.97
CA GLY A 101 5.39 4.22 12.99
C GLY A 101 4.80 3.96 11.60
N GLU A 102 4.62 5.01 10.80
CA GLU A 102 4.16 4.89 9.40
C GLU A 102 5.17 4.10 8.55
N ALA A 103 6.46 4.40 8.69
CA ALA A 103 7.53 3.68 8.02
C ALA A 103 7.51 2.20 8.40
N ASN A 104 7.39 1.85 9.68
CA ASN A 104 7.30 0.47 10.13
C ASN A 104 6.06 -0.25 9.58
N LEU A 105 4.90 0.42 9.54
CA LEU A 105 3.67 -0.15 9.00
C LEU A 105 3.81 -0.42 7.50
N VAL A 106 4.38 0.51 6.73
CA VAL A 106 4.62 0.35 5.30
C VAL A 106 5.64 -0.76 5.04
N THR A 107 6.78 -0.77 5.71
CA THR A 107 7.83 -1.78 5.46
C THR A 107 7.41 -3.16 5.90
N SER A 108 6.80 -3.30 7.08
CA SER A 108 6.25 -4.59 7.54
C SER A 108 5.15 -5.07 6.60
N GLY A 109 4.26 -4.17 6.16
CA GLY A 109 3.20 -4.48 5.22
C GLY A 109 3.75 -5.00 3.88
N LEU A 110 4.73 -4.31 3.28
CA LEU A 110 5.37 -4.74 2.03
C LEU A 110 6.08 -6.08 2.17
N VAL A 111 6.83 -6.29 3.26
CA VAL A 111 7.54 -7.55 3.49
C VAL A 111 6.56 -8.70 3.67
N LEU A 112 5.46 -8.52 4.40
CA LEU A 112 4.43 -9.54 4.54
C LEU A 112 3.71 -9.82 3.22
N TYR A 113 3.40 -8.76 2.47
CA TYR A 113 2.68 -8.86 1.20
C TYR A 113 3.47 -9.64 0.15
N PHE A 114 4.75 -9.30 -0.06
CA PHE A 114 5.62 -10.03 -0.98
C PHE A 114 6.13 -11.35 -0.39
N GLY A 115 6.28 -11.44 0.92
CA GLY A 115 6.63 -12.68 1.61
C GLY A 115 5.57 -13.76 1.44
N ASP A 116 4.29 -13.43 1.60
CA ASP A 116 3.17 -14.35 1.35
C ASP A 116 3.10 -14.81 -0.12
N MET A 117 3.49 -13.92 -1.03
CA MET A 117 3.60 -14.20 -2.45
C MET A 117 4.74 -15.19 -2.77
N LEU A 118 5.91 -14.95 -2.19
CA LEU A 118 7.10 -15.79 -2.33
C LEU A 118 6.87 -17.18 -1.70
N ALA A 119 6.25 -17.23 -0.52
CA ALA A 119 5.87 -18.49 0.13
C ALA A 119 4.99 -19.35 -0.77
N CYS A 120 4.01 -18.73 -1.44
CA CYS A 120 3.10 -19.45 -2.33
C CYS A 120 3.81 -19.96 -3.58
N THR A 121 4.66 -19.12 -4.18
CA THR A 121 5.47 -19.51 -5.34
C THR A 121 6.36 -20.69 -4.98
N ILE A 122 7.05 -20.65 -3.84
CA ILE A 122 7.86 -21.77 -3.33
C ILE A 122 6.98 -23.01 -3.12
N SER A 123 5.83 -22.88 -2.47
CA SER A 123 4.94 -24.02 -2.22
C SER A 123 4.47 -24.70 -3.51
N LYS A 124 4.12 -23.93 -4.54
CA LYS A 124 3.71 -24.44 -5.86
C LYS A 124 4.88 -25.09 -6.60
N VAL A 125 6.03 -24.43 -6.66
CA VAL A 125 7.24 -24.96 -7.29
C VAL A 125 7.71 -26.25 -6.59
N CYS A 126 7.68 -26.30 -5.26
CA CYS A 126 8.00 -27.51 -4.51
C CYS A 126 7.02 -28.66 -4.78
N ARG A 127 5.72 -28.39 -4.98
CA ARG A 127 4.75 -29.43 -5.39
C ARG A 127 5.02 -29.98 -6.79
N LEU A 128 5.57 -29.16 -7.69
CA LEU A 128 5.98 -29.61 -9.03
C LEU A 128 7.26 -30.45 -9.00
N LEU A 129 8.15 -30.20 -8.03
CA LEU A 129 9.46 -30.85 -7.92
C LEU A 129 9.47 -32.07 -6.99
N ILE A 130 8.54 -32.19 -6.04
CA ILE A 130 8.56 -33.21 -4.96
C ILE A 130 7.26 -34.02 -4.97
N PRO A 131 7.31 -35.38 -4.84
CA PRO A 131 6.12 -36.21 -4.77
C PRO A 131 5.17 -35.80 -3.62
N PRO A 132 3.84 -35.97 -3.81
CA PRO A 132 2.80 -35.47 -2.89
C PRO A 132 2.84 -36.06 -1.47
N GLU A 133 3.59 -37.15 -1.26
CA GLU A 133 3.72 -37.83 0.03
C GLU A 133 4.62 -37.09 1.04
N LEU A 134 5.51 -36.20 0.59
CA LEU A 134 6.56 -35.61 1.46
C LEU A 134 6.26 -34.18 1.94
N VAL A 135 5.30 -33.46 1.35
CA VAL A 135 5.09 -32.02 1.63
C VAL A 135 3.62 -31.70 1.89
N SER A 136 3.17 -31.90 3.13
CA SER A 136 1.87 -31.41 3.62
C SER A 136 1.94 -29.94 4.09
N ILE A 137 2.60 -29.06 3.34
CA ILE A 137 2.49 -27.61 3.60
C ILE A 137 1.12 -27.16 3.09
N ARG A 138 0.10 -27.29 3.95
CA ARG A 138 -1.23 -26.71 3.75
C ARG A 138 -1.15 -25.20 4.02
N TYR A 139 -0.53 -24.45 3.10
CA TYR A 139 -0.66 -23.00 3.05
C TYR A 139 -1.94 -22.69 2.26
N GLY A 140 -3.08 -22.60 2.95
CA GLY A 140 -4.39 -22.58 2.30
C GLY A 140 -5.36 -21.63 2.97
N ILE A 141 -5.07 -20.33 2.94
CA ILE A 141 -6.14 -19.34 3.01
C ILE A 141 -6.79 -19.34 1.62
N LYS A 142 -8.12 -19.43 1.51
CA LYS A 142 -8.83 -19.21 0.24
C LYS A 142 -8.46 -17.80 -0.25
N ARG A 143 -7.59 -17.71 -1.25
CA ARG A 143 -7.14 -16.44 -1.80
C ARG A 143 -8.17 -15.94 -2.80
N SER A 144 -8.41 -14.63 -2.80
CA SER A 144 -9.24 -14.02 -3.83
C SER A 144 -8.44 -13.91 -5.14
N GLU A 145 -9.08 -14.26 -6.25
CA GLU A 145 -8.54 -14.07 -7.61
C GLU A 145 -8.09 -12.62 -7.82
N ILE A 146 -8.92 -11.67 -7.36
CA ILE A 146 -8.65 -10.23 -7.40
C ILE A 146 -7.36 -9.88 -6.65
N GLY A 147 -7.17 -10.42 -5.44
CA GLY A 147 -5.97 -10.13 -4.65
C GLY A 147 -4.68 -10.54 -5.36
N ILE A 148 -4.69 -11.66 -6.09
CA ILE A 148 -3.53 -12.15 -6.85
C ILE A 148 -3.29 -11.31 -8.10
N VAL A 149 -4.35 -10.87 -8.78
CA VAL A 149 -4.24 -9.92 -9.88
C VAL A 149 -3.59 -8.61 -9.41
N ILE A 150 -4.05 -8.06 -8.29
CA ILE A 150 -3.46 -6.84 -7.71
C ILE A 150 -2.00 -7.09 -7.32
N GLN A 151 -1.70 -8.20 -6.62
CA GLN A 151 -0.33 -8.58 -6.24
C GLN A 151 0.61 -8.67 -7.44
N GLY A 152 0.22 -9.40 -8.48
CA GLY A 152 1.07 -9.60 -9.65
C GLY A 152 1.26 -8.33 -10.47
N VAL A 153 0.23 -7.48 -10.60
CA VAL A 153 0.36 -6.18 -11.26
C VAL A 153 1.33 -5.27 -10.50
N LEU A 154 1.17 -5.16 -9.18
CA LEU A 154 2.05 -4.33 -8.35
C LEU A 154 3.49 -4.84 -8.35
N LEU A 155 3.69 -6.16 -8.23
CA LEU A 155 5.02 -6.75 -8.32
C LEU A 155 5.64 -6.49 -9.70
N GLY A 156 4.88 -6.69 -10.78
CA GLY A 156 5.33 -6.42 -12.14
C GLY A 156 5.85 -5.00 -12.31
N LEU A 157 5.13 -4.00 -11.79
CA LEU A 157 5.55 -2.60 -11.83
C LEU A 157 6.81 -2.31 -11.01
N LEU A 158 6.94 -2.93 -9.83
CA LEU A 158 8.15 -2.76 -9.00
C LEU A 158 9.37 -3.43 -9.62
N ILE A 159 9.22 -4.65 -10.16
CA ILE A 159 10.28 -5.34 -10.90
C ILE A 159 10.69 -4.51 -12.13
N PHE A 160 9.70 -4.00 -12.87
CA PHE A 160 9.95 -3.12 -14.00
C PHE A 160 10.79 -1.90 -13.60
N SER A 161 10.45 -1.22 -12.51
CA SER A 161 11.21 -0.06 -12.04
C SER A 161 12.67 -0.39 -11.71
N ALA A 162 12.96 -1.61 -11.25
CA ALA A 162 14.33 -2.08 -10.98
C ALA A 162 15.07 -2.45 -12.28
N VAL A 163 14.42 -3.18 -13.18
CA VAL A 163 15.00 -3.70 -14.43
C VAL A 163 15.17 -2.60 -15.48
N PHE A 164 14.29 -1.60 -15.51
CA PHE A 164 14.32 -0.55 -16.54
C PHE A 164 15.62 0.26 -16.53
N LYS A 165 16.21 0.49 -15.34
CA LYS A 165 17.54 1.12 -15.23
C LYS A 165 18.61 0.32 -15.99
N PHE A 166 18.58 -1.00 -15.83
CA PHE A 166 19.50 -1.89 -16.53
C PHE A 166 19.23 -1.92 -18.04
N LEU A 167 17.96 -1.93 -18.47
CA LEU A 167 17.60 -1.89 -19.89
C LEU A 167 18.10 -0.63 -20.59
N ILE A 168 17.96 0.55 -19.96
CA ILE A 168 18.51 1.80 -20.49
C ILE A 168 20.04 1.70 -20.61
N HIS A 169 20.73 1.23 -19.56
CA HIS A 169 22.18 1.16 -19.57
C HIS A 169 22.70 0.17 -20.64
N LEU A 170 21.99 -0.94 -20.84
CA LEU A 170 22.31 -1.91 -21.89
C LEU A 170 22.12 -1.32 -23.28
N TRP A 171 21.02 -0.59 -23.48
CA TRP A 171 20.76 0.14 -24.73
C TRP A 171 21.84 1.19 -25.02
N GLU A 172 22.18 2.01 -24.04
CA GLU A 172 23.22 3.04 -24.16
C GLU A 172 24.59 2.42 -24.42
N TYR A 173 24.88 1.26 -23.84
CA TYR A 173 26.12 0.52 -24.11
C TYR A 173 26.20 0.02 -25.56
N PHE A 174 25.14 -0.62 -26.08
CA PHE A 174 25.15 -1.16 -27.44
C PHE A 174 25.03 -0.09 -28.53
N TRP A 175 24.27 0.97 -28.28
CA TRP A 175 23.96 2.00 -29.28
C TRP A 175 24.77 3.30 -29.09
N GLY A 176 25.56 3.40 -28.03
CA GLY A 176 26.39 4.58 -27.71
C GLY A 176 27.48 4.90 -28.75
N ALA A 177 27.78 3.98 -29.66
CA ALA A 177 28.70 4.23 -30.78
C ALA A 177 28.06 5.05 -31.93
N ASN A 178 26.73 5.15 -31.99
CA ASN A 178 26.01 5.83 -33.07
C ASN A 178 25.78 7.32 -32.73
N ASN A 179 26.86 8.11 -32.75
CA ASN A 179 26.88 9.53 -32.32
C ASN A 179 26.10 10.50 -33.23
N SER A 180 25.51 10.05 -34.34
CA SER A 180 24.82 10.90 -35.32
C SER A 180 23.33 11.14 -35.05
N GLU A 181 22.74 10.46 -34.05
CA GLU A 181 21.30 10.62 -33.77
C GLU A 181 20.97 11.90 -32.98
N SER A 182 20.02 12.69 -33.50
CA SER A 182 19.43 13.86 -32.84
C SER A 182 18.87 13.51 -31.45
N ARG A 183 18.98 14.45 -30.50
CA ARG A 183 18.46 14.31 -29.12
C ARG A 183 16.99 13.88 -29.06
N GLU A 184 16.14 14.43 -29.92
CA GLU A 184 14.72 14.10 -30.01
C GLU A 184 14.49 12.62 -30.35
N ARG A 185 15.24 12.08 -31.32
CA ARG A 185 15.20 10.66 -31.69
C ARG A 185 15.60 9.75 -30.52
N LYS A 186 16.61 10.13 -29.74
CA LYS A 186 17.02 9.38 -28.54
C LYS A 186 15.92 9.35 -27.47
N GLU A 187 15.22 10.47 -27.27
CA GLU A 187 14.09 10.57 -26.34
C GLU A 187 12.89 9.70 -26.81
N ILE A 188 12.63 9.66 -28.11
CA ILE A 188 11.61 8.77 -28.71
C ILE A 188 11.97 7.29 -28.49
N TRP A 189 13.20 6.88 -28.80
CA TRP A 189 13.65 5.49 -28.59
C TRP A 189 13.55 5.08 -27.13
N ARG A 190 13.98 5.94 -26.21
CA ARG A 190 13.87 5.69 -24.77
C ARG A 190 12.41 5.47 -24.34
N SER A 191 11.49 6.22 -24.91
CA SER A 191 10.06 6.11 -24.63
C SER A 191 9.44 4.85 -25.26
N LEU A 192 9.89 4.44 -26.44
CA LEU A 192 9.51 3.18 -27.07
C LEU A 192 10.01 1.97 -26.26
N ILE A 193 11.27 2.00 -25.80
CA ILE A 193 11.83 0.95 -24.93
C ILE A 193 11.05 0.88 -23.63
N PHE A 194 10.73 2.03 -23.03
CA PHE A 194 9.88 2.09 -21.84
C PHE A 194 8.53 1.42 -22.05
N LEU A 195 7.79 1.80 -23.10
CA LEU A 195 6.45 1.29 -23.36
C LEU A 195 6.46 -0.20 -23.71
N THR A 196 7.41 -0.65 -24.54
CA THR A 196 7.52 -2.06 -24.94
C THR A 196 7.94 -2.96 -23.78
N SER A 197 8.92 -2.55 -22.97
CA SER A 197 9.35 -3.31 -21.80
C SER A 197 8.31 -3.32 -20.67
N LEU A 198 7.63 -2.19 -20.42
CA LEU A 198 6.48 -2.14 -19.51
C LEU A 198 5.37 -3.07 -19.99
N GLY A 199 4.99 -2.97 -21.27
CA GLY A 199 3.97 -3.84 -21.87
C GLY A 199 4.34 -5.32 -21.78
N PHE A 200 5.59 -5.68 -22.06
CA PHE A 200 6.09 -7.05 -21.94
C PHE A 200 5.99 -7.59 -20.51
N ILE A 201 6.41 -6.81 -19.51
CA ILE A 201 6.31 -7.23 -18.11
C ILE A 201 4.84 -7.37 -17.68
N MET A 202 3.97 -6.45 -18.10
CA MET A 202 2.56 -6.44 -17.70
C MET A 202 1.70 -7.49 -18.42
N ILE A 203 2.03 -7.86 -19.66
CA ILE A 203 1.25 -8.80 -20.48
C ILE A 203 1.82 -10.21 -20.42
N ALA A 204 3.14 -10.38 -20.33
CA ALA A 204 3.78 -11.70 -20.33
C ALA A 204 4.26 -12.10 -18.94
N VAL A 205 5.17 -11.35 -18.32
CA VAL A 205 5.88 -11.78 -17.10
C VAL A 205 4.94 -11.88 -15.90
N ALA A 206 4.21 -10.81 -15.58
CA ALA A 206 3.31 -10.78 -14.43
C ALA A 206 2.15 -11.78 -14.57
N PRO A 207 1.46 -11.90 -15.71
CA PRO A 207 0.41 -12.91 -15.89
C PRO A 207 0.92 -14.35 -15.84
N SER A 208 2.11 -14.62 -16.41
CA SER A 208 2.73 -15.97 -16.33
C SER A 208 2.96 -16.38 -14.87
N TRP A 209 3.43 -15.46 -14.04
CA TRP A 209 3.58 -15.71 -12.61
C TRP A 209 2.23 -15.94 -11.91
N MET A 210 1.20 -15.15 -12.22
CA MET A 210 -0.15 -15.35 -11.66
C MET A 210 -0.73 -16.72 -12.01
N MET A 211 -0.53 -17.20 -13.24
CA MET A 211 -0.98 -18.52 -13.68
C MET A 211 -0.32 -19.64 -12.89
N ILE A 212 0.98 -19.55 -12.58
CA ILE A 212 1.69 -20.55 -11.75
C ILE A 212 1.12 -20.60 -10.32
N VAL A 213 0.70 -19.45 -9.79
CA VAL A 213 0.33 -19.33 -8.38
C VAL A 213 -1.13 -19.70 -8.10
N LEU A 214 -2.05 -19.34 -8.99
CA LEU A 214 -3.49 -19.61 -8.80
C LEU A 214 -4.04 -20.71 -9.70
N ASP A 215 -3.22 -21.30 -10.59
CA ASP A 215 -3.70 -22.21 -11.64
C ASP A 215 -4.88 -21.60 -12.43
N PHE A 216 -4.74 -20.34 -12.86
CA PHE A 216 -5.77 -19.69 -13.67
C PHE A 216 -6.00 -20.48 -14.96
N ASP A 217 -7.25 -20.92 -15.19
CA ASP A 217 -7.66 -21.60 -16.44
C ASP A 217 -7.55 -20.68 -17.67
N VAL A 218 -7.64 -19.36 -17.44
CA VAL A 218 -7.64 -18.34 -18.50
C VAL A 218 -6.59 -17.29 -18.19
N HIS A 219 -5.97 -16.73 -19.23
CA HIS A 219 -4.99 -15.65 -19.06
C HIS A 219 -5.55 -14.51 -18.18
N PRO A 220 -4.83 -14.05 -17.12
CA PRO A 220 -5.33 -13.08 -16.14
C PRO A 220 -5.92 -11.80 -16.72
N VAL A 221 -5.36 -11.30 -17.84
CA VAL A 221 -5.92 -10.12 -18.54
C VAL A 221 -7.31 -10.41 -19.10
N LEU A 222 -7.52 -11.60 -19.68
CA LEU A 222 -8.82 -12.02 -20.17
C LEU A 222 -9.79 -12.27 -19.02
N TRP A 223 -9.30 -12.82 -17.90
CA TRP A 223 -10.10 -12.96 -16.68
C TRP A 223 -10.60 -11.60 -16.18
N ILE A 224 -9.78 -10.54 -16.21
CA ILE A 224 -10.21 -9.18 -15.85
C ILE A 224 -11.35 -8.71 -16.77
N PHE A 225 -11.24 -8.93 -18.08
CA PHE A 225 -12.31 -8.59 -19.01
C PHE A 225 -13.58 -9.39 -18.71
N GLN A 226 -13.50 -10.72 -18.58
CA GLN A 226 -14.63 -11.57 -18.24
C GLN A 226 -15.28 -11.13 -16.93
N PHE A 227 -14.49 -10.80 -15.92
CA PHE A 227 -14.96 -10.26 -14.65
C PHE A 227 -15.78 -8.98 -14.91
N ILE A 228 -15.20 -7.95 -15.54
CA ILE A 228 -15.89 -6.67 -15.82
C ILE A 228 -17.21 -6.90 -16.57
N PHE A 229 -17.23 -7.80 -17.55
CA PHE A 229 -18.42 -8.09 -18.36
C PHE A 229 -19.40 -9.09 -17.74
N SER A 230 -19.10 -9.67 -16.56
CA SER A 230 -20.00 -10.62 -15.89
C SER A 230 -21.30 -9.97 -15.40
N GLU A 231 -21.23 -8.73 -14.90
CA GLU A 231 -22.40 -7.93 -14.48
C GLU A 231 -22.35 -6.55 -15.14
N PRO A 232 -22.56 -6.45 -16.46
CA PRO A 232 -22.23 -5.26 -17.22
C PRO A 232 -23.06 -4.06 -16.78
N PHE A 233 -24.37 -4.22 -16.57
CA PHE A 233 -25.25 -3.11 -16.19
C PHE A 233 -24.83 -2.45 -14.86
N LYS A 234 -24.57 -3.25 -13.81
CA LYS A 234 -24.19 -2.72 -12.49
C LYS A 234 -22.82 -2.03 -12.55
N ARG A 235 -21.83 -2.66 -13.19
CA ARG A 235 -20.45 -2.18 -13.22
C ARG A 235 -20.28 -0.98 -14.14
N PHE A 236 -20.88 -0.99 -15.34
CA PHE A 236 -20.87 0.17 -16.23
C PHE A 236 -21.66 1.34 -15.67
N SER A 237 -22.81 1.10 -15.02
CA SER A 237 -23.53 2.17 -14.33
C SER A 237 -22.66 2.85 -13.28
N LEU A 238 -21.85 2.09 -12.54
CA LEU A 238 -20.91 2.66 -11.57
C LEU A 238 -19.78 3.44 -12.24
N CYS A 239 -19.25 2.95 -13.37
CA CYS A 239 -18.26 3.69 -14.15
C CYS A 239 -18.82 5.02 -14.68
N ILE A 240 -20.03 5.02 -15.22
CA ILE A 240 -20.71 6.25 -15.68
C ILE A 240 -20.92 7.20 -14.50
N TYR A 241 -21.37 6.69 -13.35
CA TYR A 241 -21.50 7.48 -12.13
C TYR A 241 -20.17 8.14 -11.72
N TRP A 242 -19.07 7.39 -11.71
CA TRP A 242 -17.74 7.94 -11.43
C TRP A 242 -17.31 8.98 -12.46
N LEU A 243 -17.53 8.74 -13.75
CA LEU A 243 -17.19 9.69 -14.81
C LEU A 243 -17.96 11.01 -14.65
N VAL A 244 -19.27 10.94 -14.37
CA VAL A 244 -20.12 12.12 -14.12
C VAL A 244 -19.65 12.87 -12.88
N LEU A 245 -19.35 12.16 -11.78
CA LEU A 245 -18.81 12.77 -10.57
C LEU A 245 -17.47 13.46 -10.80
N ILE A 246 -16.53 12.78 -11.46
CA ILE A 246 -15.21 13.35 -11.77
C ILE A 246 -15.38 14.59 -12.65
N TYR A 247 -16.16 14.50 -13.73
CA TYR A 247 -16.42 15.62 -14.62
C TYR A 247 -17.01 16.83 -13.88
N ALA A 248 -18.09 16.62 -13.11
CA ALA A 248 -18.69 17.66 -12.29
C ALA A 248 -17.69 18.24 -11.27
N SER A 249 -16.86 17.38 -10.68
CA SER A 249 -15.87 17.78 -9.68
C SER A 249 -14.76 18.66 -10.27
N VAL A 250 -14.30 18.36 -11.49
CA VAL A 250 -13.28 19.11 -12.23
C VAL A 250 -13.83 20.45 -12.67
N LEU A 251 -15.06 20.51 -13.20
CA LEU A 251 -15.71 21.78 -13.55
C LEU A 251 -15.85 22.69 -12.33
N ARG A 252 -16.31 22.13 -11.21
CA ARG A 252 -16.46 22.86 -9.96
C ARG A 252 -15.11 23.31 -9.42
N PHE A 253 -14.10 22.45 -9.48
CA PHE A 253 -12.72 22.76 -9.10
C PHE A 253 -12.16 23.91 -9.93
N TYR A 254 -12.33 23.89 -11.25
CA TYR A 254 -11.88 24.95 -12.14
C TYR A 254 -12.51 26.30 -11.77
N LYS A 255 -13.83 26.31 -11.50
CA LYS A 255 -14.56 27.51 -11.05
C LYS A 255 -14.09 28.01 -9.68
N ILE A 256 -13.81 27.10 -8.75
CA ILE A 256 -13.29 27.37 -7.40
C ILE A 256 -11.88 27.93 -7.46
N SER A 257 -10.99 27.31 -8.25
CA SER A 257 -9.59 27.70 -8.40
C SER A 257 -9.43 29.09 -9.01
N LYS A 258 -10.36 29.52 -9.88
CA LYS A 258 -10.41 30.88 -10.40
C LYS A 258 -10.71 31.93 -9.31
N ASN A 259 -11.30 31.51 -8.19
CA ASN A 259 -11.59 32.36 -7.05
C ASN A 259 -10.42 32.25 -6.04
N SER A 260 -9.46 33.17 -6.13
CA SER A 260 -8.13 33.09 -5.49
C SER A 260 -8.08 33.08 -3.95
N LYS A 261 -9.23 33.09 -3.26
CA LYS A 261 -9.33 33.19 -1.80
C LYS A 261 -9.42 31.86 -1.06
N ILE A 262 -9.44 30.72 -1.76
CA ILE A 262 -9.69 29.42 -1.12
C ILE A 262 -8.37 28.78 -0.69
N GLU A 263 -8.26 28.52 0.61
CA GLU A 263 -7.08 27.90 1.21
C GLU A 263 -6.85 26.48 0.66
N ARG A 264 -5.58 26.15 0.39
CA ARG A 264 -5.12 24.81 -0.05
C ARG A 264 -5.62 23.67 0.86
N ILE A 265 -5.88 23.98 2.14
CA ILE A 265 -6.43 23.04 3.12
C ILE A 265 -7.85 22.63 2.74
N LEU A 266 -8.73 23.58 2.42
CA LEU A 266 -10.11 23.31 2.00
C LEU A 266 -10.15 22.50 0.69
N LEU A 267 -9.20 22.78 -0.21
CA LEU A 267 -9.04 22.03 -1.46
C LEU A 267 -8.72 20.55 -1.22
N ARG A 268 -7.82 20.26 -0.28
CA ARG A 268 -7.51 18.87 0.10
C ARG A 268 -8.75 18.15 0.62
N LYS A 269 -9.54 18.81 1.47
CA LYS A 269 -10.78 18.23 2.02
C LYS A 269 -11.86 18.01 0.97
N TYR A 270 -11.90 18.84 -0.08
CA TYR A 270 -12.77 18.60 -1.23
C TYR A 270 -12.49 17.24 -1.90
N TYR A 271 -11.22 16.89 -2.12
CA TYR A 271 -10.86 15.57 -2.66
C TYR A 271 -11.20 14.42 -1.70
N HIS A 272 -11.09 14.63 -0.39
CA HIS A 272 -11.47 13.62 0.60
C HIS A 272 -12.99 13.37 0.57
N LEU A 273 -13.80 14.43 0.44
CA LEU A 273 -15.25 14.31 0.25
C LEU A 273 -15.62 13.64 -1.08
N LEU A 274 -14.92 13.98 -2.16
CA LEU A 274 -15.10 13.31 -3.46
C LEU A 274 -14.81 11.81 -3.35
N ALA A 275 -13.75 11.41 -2.62
CA ALA A 275 -13.44 10.02 -2.36
C ALA A 275 -14.58 9.29 -1.61
N VAL A 276 -15.22 9.94 -0.63
CA VAL A 276 -16.44 9.37 0.01
C VAL A 276 -17.54 9.14 -1.01
N LEU A 277 -17.86 10.15 -1.82
CA LEU A 277 -18.94 10.07 -2.82
C LEU A 277 -18.69 9.01 -3.89
N MET A 278 -17.42 8.80 -4.28
CA MET A 278 -17.04 7.79 -5.26
C MET A 278 -17.01 6.39 -4.66
N PHE A 279 -16.35 6.21 -3.51
CA PHE A 279 -16.01 4.88 -2.99
C PHE A 279 -17.08 4.31 -2.05
N LEU A 280 -17.80 5.14 -1.30
CA LEU A 280 -18.80 4.63 -0.34
C LEU A 280 -19.95 3.88 -1.04
N PRO A 281 -20.60 4.41 -2.10
CA PRO A 281 -21.64 3.67 -2.81
C PRO A 281 -21.09 2.44 -3.51
N ALA A 282 -19.90 2.55 -4.11
CA ALA A 282 -19.23 1.44 -4.76
C ALA A 282 -18.96 0.27 -3.80
N LEU A 283 -18.56 0.56 -2.56
CA LEU A 283 -18.30 -0.45 -1.55
C LEU A 283 -19.59 -1.15 -1.09
N ILE A 284 -20.70 -0.41 -1.02
CA ILE A 284 -22.02 -0.95 -0.65
C ILE A 284 -22.57 -1.87 -1.75
N TYR A 285 -22.51 -1.43 -3.01
CA TYR A 285 -23.17 -2.15 -4.12
C TYR A 285 -22.28 -3.21 -4.80
N GLN A 286 -20.98 -2.96 -4.94
CA GLN A 286 -20.05 -3.77 -5.74
C GLN A 286 -18.63 -3.79 -5.12
N PRO A 287 -18.45 -4.37 -3.91
CA PRO A 287 -17.18 -4.35 -3.18
C PRO A 287 -16.02 -5.01 -3.95
N LYS A 288 -16.27 -6.15 -4.63
CA LYS A 288 -15.26 -6.86 -5.43
C LYS A 288 -14.79 -6.03 -6.63
N PHE A 289 -15.69 -5.28 -7.26
CA PHE A 289 -15.32 -4.41 -8.38
C PHE A 289 -14.52 -3.18 -7.89
N LEU A 290 -14.91 -2.60 -6.75
CA LEU A 290 -14.15 -1.52 -6.14
C LEU A 290 -12.74 -1.97 -5.72
N ASP A 291 -12.59 -3.18 -5.19
CA ASP A 291 -11.29 -3.77 -4.84
C ASP A 291 -10.34 -3.81 -6.05
N LEU A 292 -10.81 -4.38 -7.17
CA LEU A 292 -10.07 -4.40 -8.43
C LEU A 292 -9.77 -2.97 -8.94
N ALA A 293 -10.73 -2.05 -8.83
CA ALA A 293 -10.56 -0.66 -9.25
C ALA A 293 -9.50 0.08 -8.40
N PHE A 294 -9.42 -0.19 -7.10
CA PHE A 294 -8.36 0.36 -6.24
C PHE A 294 -6.98 -0.15 -6.66
N GLY A 295 -6.85 -1.45 -6.95
CA GLY A 295 -5.61 -2.00 -7.48
C GLY A 295 -5.21 -1.39 -8.82
N ALA A 296 -6.17 -1.23 -9.74
CA ALA A 296 -5.94 -0.58 -11.03
C ALA A 296 -5.55 0.90 -10.88
N ALA A 297 -6.22 1.65 -10.01
CA ALA A 297 -5.87 3.05 -9.73
C ALA A 297 -4.47 3.18 -9.13
N LEU A 298 -4.09 2.27 -8.22
CA LEU A 298 -2.74 2.25 -7.65
C LEU A 298 -1.69 1.95 -8.72
N ALA A 299 -1.97 0.99 -9.62
CA ALA A 299 -1.12 0.67 -10.75
C ALA A 299 -0.93 1.90 -11.68
N VAL A 300 -2.00 2.63 -11.99
CA VAL A 300 -1.92 3.87 -12.79
C VAL A 300 -1.06 4.92 -12.08
N PHE A 301 -1.25 5.15 -10.78
CA PHE A 301 -0.43 6.11 -10.03
C PHE A 301 1.05 5.71 -10.01
N LEU A 302 1.36 4.42 -9.88
CA LEU A 302 2.73 3.92 -9.97
C LEU A 302 3.32 4.13 -11.37
N VAL A 303 2.58 3.83 -12.44
CA VAL A 303 3.05 4.08 -13.81
C VAL A 303 3.31 5.57 -14.05
N LEU A 304 2.41 6.46 -13.61
CA LEU A 304 2.61 7.91 -13.72
C LEU A 304 3.85 8.37 -12.93
N GLU A 305 4.08 7.80 -11.75
CA GLU A 305 5.25 8.11 -10.95
C GLU A 305 6.55 7.61 -11.60
N ILE A 306 6.54 6.42 -12.19
CA ILE A 306 7.68 5.90 -12.96
C ILE A 306 7.94 6.82 -14.18
N ILE A 307 6.90 7.24 -14.91
CA ILE A 307 7.02 8.19 -16.03
C ILE A 307 7.64 9.52 -15.57
N ARG A 308 7.22 10.04 -14.39
CA ARG A 308 7.75 11.26 -13.78
C ARG A 308 9.22 11.12 -13.42
N VAL A 309 9.58 10.06 -12.68
CA VAL A 309 10.95 9.80 -12.20
C VAL A 309 11.90 9.63 -13.38
N TRP A 310 11.49 8.90 -14.42
CA TRP A 310 12.32 8.67 -15.59
C TRP A 310 12.20 9.77 -16.66
N ARG A 311 11.33 10.77 -16.50
CA ARG A 311 11.11 11.86 -17.48
C ARG A 311 10.86 11.34 -18.90
N ILE A 312 9.97 10.35 -19.04
CA ILE A 312 9.66 9.72 -20.34
C ILE A 312 8.91 10.71 -21.24
N TRP A 313 9.38 10.93 -22.47
CA TRP A 313 8.74 11.82 -23.44
C TRP A 313 7.47 11.16 -24.04
N PRO A 314 6.37 11.89 -24.34
CA PRO A 314 6.14 13.32 -24.14
C PRO A 314 5.54 13.67 -22.77
N LEU A 315 5.06 12.67 -22.02
CA LEU A 315 4.25 12.89 -20.82
C LEU A 315 5.04 13.34 -19.59
N GLY A 316 6.34 13.03 -19.52
CA GLY A 316 7.16 13.19 -18.31
C GLY A 316 7.18 14.61 -17.76
N GLN A 317 7.26 15.62 -18.63
CA GLN A 317 7.25 17.01 -18.20
C GLN A 317 5.86 17.48 -17.75
N LEU A 318 4.81 17.09 -18.48
CA LEU A 318 3.43 17.41 -18.15
C LEU A 318 3.03 16.79 -16.80
N VAL A 319 3.34 15.51 -16.60
CA VAL A 319 3.08 14.77 -15.36
C VAL A 319 3.87 15.38 -14.20
N HIS A 320 5.14 15.72 -14.40
CA HIS A 320 5.93 16.39 -13.36
C HIS A 320 5.32 17.72 -12.94
N GLN A 321 4.99 18.59 -13.90
CA GLN A 321 4.40 19.91 -13.60
C GLN A 321 3.06 19.77 -12.87
N PHE A 322 2.21 18.84 -13.32
CA PHE A 322 0.93 18.58 -12.67
C PHE A 322 1.11 18.07 -11.24
N MET A 323 1.90 17.03 -11.04
CA MET A 323 2.09 16.42 -9.71
C MET A 323 2.80 17.37 -8.75
N SER A 324 3.79 18.12 -9.21
CA SER A 324 4.52 19.11 -8.41
C SER A 324 3.65 20.29 -7.95
N ALA A 325 2.52 20.57 -8.60
CA ALA A 325 1.59 21.61 -8.16
C ALA A 325 0.84 21.23 -6.87
N PHE A 326 0.75 19.93 -6.56
CA PHE A 326 -0.01 19.39 -5.43
C PHE A 326 0.87 18.76 -4.34
N THR A 327 2.18 18.99 -4.37
CA THR A 327 3.10 18.52 -3.33
C THR A 327 2.92 19.27 -2.01
N ASP A 328 3.25 18.57 -0.93
CA ASP A 328 3.28 19.06 0.45
C ASP A 328 4.69 18.94 1.04
N HIS A 329 4.92 19.54 2.21
CA HIS A 329 6.18 19.44 2.97
C HIS A 329 6.60 18.01 3.34
N ARG A 330 5.70 17.04 3.18
CA ARG A 330 5.92 15.61 3.44
C ARG A 330 6.43 14.87 2.21
N ASP A 331 6.39 15.49 1.03
CA ASP A 331 6.85 14.87 -0.21
C ASP A 331 8.36 15.10 -0.39
N SER A 332 9.05 14.09 -0.91
CA SER A 332 10.45 14.21 -1.32
C SER A 332 10.54 14.43 -2.83
N ASP A 333 11.64 15.01 -3.31
CA ASP A 333 11.88 15.17 -4.76
C ASP A 333 11.84 13.84 -5.52
N LEU A 334 12.25 12.77 -4.83
CA LEU A 334 12.32 11.41 -5.34
C LEU A 334 10.93 10.76 -5.49
N ILE A 335 10.06 10.83 -4.48
CA ILE A 335 8.71 10.23 -4.51
C ILE A 335 7.67 11.19 -3.93
N ILE A 336 6.56 11.34 -4.65
CA ILE A 336 5.42 12.17 -4.21
C ILE A 336 4.36 11.29 -3.53
N VAL A 337 4.52 11.09 -2.22
CA VAL A 337 3.69 10.20 -1.39
C VAL A 337 2.24 10.71 -1.28
N SER A 338 2.04 12.03 -1.29
CA SER A 338 0.72 12.66 -1.13
C SER A 338 -0.36 12.10 -2.07
N HIS A 339 -0.01 11.83 -3.33
CA HIS A 339 -0.97 11.32 -4.33
C HIS A 339 -1.41 9.87 -4.04
N PHE A 340 -0.54 9.07 -3.43
CA PHE A 340 -0.85 7.69 -3.04
C PHE A 340 -1.61 7.61 -1.71
N SER A 341 -1.36 8.57 -0.80
CA SER A 341 -1.82 8.51 0.59
C SER A 341 -3.35 8.40 0.73
N LEU A 342 -4.12 9.19 -0.03
CA LEU A 342 -5.59 9.15 0.02
C LEU A 342 -6.11 7.82 -0.53
N LEU A 343 -5.57 7.37 -1.66
CA LEU A 343 -5.96 6.12 -2.31
C LEU A 343 -5.68 4.91 -1.40
N LEU A 344 -4.43 4.79 -0.93
CA LEU A 344 -4.01 3.72 -0.02
C LEU A 344 -4.75 3.78 1.32
N GLY A 345 -4.98 4.99 1.85
CA GLY A 345 -5.75 5.18 3.07
C GLY A 345 -7.19 4.68 2.98
N CYS A 346 -7.81 4.73 1.79
CA CYS A 346 -9.13 4.13 1.53
C CYS A 346 -9.04 2.62 1.20
N ALA A 347 -8.04 2.19 0.42
CA ALA A 347 -7.93 0.83 -0.08
C ALA A 347 -7.44 -0.19 0.95
N LEU A 348 -6.47 0.19 1.81
CA LEU A 348 -5.83 -0.72 2.76
C LEU A 348 -6.83 -1.40 3.71
N PRO A 349 -7.81 -0.70 4.32
CA PRO A 349 -8.79 -1.36 5.18
C PRO A 349 -9.65 -2.40 4.45
N ILE A 350 -9.95 -2.17 3.16
CA ILE A 350 -10.69 -3.11 2.33
C ILE A 350 -9.84 -4.36 2.09
N TRP A 351 -8.60 -4.20 1.64
CA TRP A 351 -7.66 -5.30 1.40
C TRP A 351 -7.37 -6.11 2.66
N MET A 352 -7.23 -5.46 3.81
CA MET A 352 -7.00 -6.13 5.10
C MET A 352 -8.26 -6.83 5.63
N SER A 353 -9.45 -6.35 5.27
CA SER A 353 -10.72 -6.97 5.66
C SER A 353 -11.15 -8.13 4.76
N SER A 354 -10.56 -8.28 3.57
CA SER A 354 -10.89 -9.33 2.61
C SER A 354 -10.67 -10.71 3.23
N GLY A 355 -11.77 -11.43 3.50
CA GLY A 355 -11.77 -12.74 4.16
C GLY A 355 -12.23 -12.74 5.62
N PHE A 356 -12.52 -11.57 6.21
CA PHE A 356 -13.08 -11.42 7.54
C PHE A 356 -14.48 -10.80 7.48
N ASN A 357 -15.53 -11.63 7.51
CA ASN A 357 -16.92 -11.17 7.42
C ASN A 357 -17.51 -10.75 8.78
N ASP A 358 -16.82 -11.03 9.89
CA ASP A 358 -17.34 -10.81 11.25
C ASP A 358 -17.45 -9.31 11.63
N ARG A 359 -16.92 -8.41 10.79
CA ARG A 359 -16.81 -6.98 11.09
C ARG A 359 -17.24 -6.12 9.90
N PRO A 360 -18.55 -5.86 9.73
CA PRO A 360 -19.09 -5.21 8.53
C PRO A 360 -18.61 -3.77 8.31
N LEU A 361 -18.18 -3.07 9.38
CA LEU A 361 -17.71 -1.68 9.30
C LEU A 361 -16.21 -1.55 9.03
N THR A 362 -15.42 -2.63 9.18
CA THR A 362 -13.96 -2.59 8.96
C THR A 362 -13.56 -2.10 7.57
N PRO A 363 -14.14 -2.59 6.44
CA PRO A 363 -13.77 -2.09 5.11
C PRO A 363 -14.07 -0.59 4.91
N PHE A 364 -15.03 -0.03 5.65
CA PHE A 364 -15.42 1.38 5.53
C PHE A 364 -14.51 2.33 6.32
N SER A 365 -13.70 1.82 7.25
CA SER A 365 -12.94 2.64 8.21
C SER A 365 -12.00 3.66 7.55
N GLY A 366 -11.36 3.32 6.44
CA GLY A 366 -10.49 4.24 5.68
C GLY A 366 -11.27 5.39 5.05
N ILE A 367 -12.35 5.06 4.34
CA ILE A 367 -13.22 6.04 3.67
C ILE A 367 -13.89 6.96 4.69
N LEU A 368 -14.41 6.42 5.79
CA LEU A 368 -15.08 7.21 6.82
C LEU A 368 -14.10 8.08 7.61
N SER A 369 -12.95 7.54 8.02
CA SER A 369 -12.00 8.31 8.84
C SER A 369 -11.30 9.42 8.04
N LEU A 370 -10.84 9.15 6.81
CA LEU A 370 -10.18 10.15 5.97
C LEU A 370 -11.20 11.09 5.33
N GLY A 371 -12.30 10.53 4.83
CA GLY A 371 -13.32 11.28 4.11
C GLY A 371 -14.16 12.18 5.01
N ILE A 372 -14.75 11.61 6.06
CA ILE A 372 -15.67 12.32 6.96
C ILE A 372 -14.92 12.85 8.18
N GLY A 373 -14.21 11.98 8.90
CA GLY A 373 -13.54 12.32 10.16
C GLY A 373 -12.50 13.43 10.01
N ASP A 374 -11.53 13.26 9.11
CA ASP A 374 -10.45 14.23 8.88
C ASP A 374 -10.98 15.54 8.26
N THR A 375 -12.06 15.48 7.48
CA THR A 375 -12.75 16.67 6.97
C THR A 375 -13.43 17.43 8.10
N MET A 376 -14.28 16.78 8.90
CA MET A 376 -14.99 17.42 10.00
C MET A 376 -14.03 17.93 11.08
N ALA A 377 -12.97 17.19 11.38
CA ALA A 377 -11.96 17.62 12.34
C ALA A 377 -11.26 18.91 11.90
N SER A 378 -10.94 19.04 10.60
CA SER A 378 -10.30 20.23 10.07
C SER A 378 -11.24 21.43 9.94
N LEU A 379 -12.49 21.23 9.50
CA LEU A 379 -13.47 22.30 9.33
C LEU A 379 -13.90 22.89 10.68
N VAL A 380 -14.23 22.03 11.64
CA VAL A 380 -14.63 22.45 12.98
C VAL A 380 -13.41 22.98 13.74
N GLY A 381 -12.26 22.32 13.62
CA GLY A 381 -11.03 22.79 14.25
C GLY A 381 -10.58 24.16 13.74
N HIS A 382 -10.78 24.46 12.45
CA HIS A 382 -10.48 25.77 11.88
C HIS A 382 -11.47 26.86 12.31
N LYS A 383 -12.78 26.54 12.33
CA LYS A 383 -13.82 27.55 12.59
C LYS A 383 -14.10 27.78 14.08
N TYR A 384 -13.97 26.74 14.91
CA TYR A 384 -14.40 26.72 16.31
C TYR A 384 -13.32 26.24 17.28
N GLY A 385 -12.12 25.91 16.80
CA GLY A 385 -11.07 25.36 17.64
C GLY A 385 -10.43 26.42 18.54
N VAL A 386 -10.48 26.21 19.85
CA VAL A 386 -9.89 27.11 20.86
C VAL A 386 -8.77 26.38 21.60
N LEU A 387 -9.05 25.17 22.11
CA LEU A 387 -8.12 24.36 22.87
C LEU A 387 -7.21 23.55 21.96
N ARG A 388 -5.91 23.87 21.96
CA ARG A 388 -4.89 23.16 21.18
C ARG A 388 -4.23 22.05 22.00
N TRP A 389 -3.98 20.91 21.35
CA TRP A 389 -3.28 19.76 21.96
C TRP A 389 -1.84 20.06 22.36
N SER A 390 -1.18 20.96 21.63
CA SER A 390 0.19 21.39 21.90
C SER A 390 0.30 22.88 21.67
N LYS A 391 1.17 23.54 22.44
CA LYS A 391 1.47 24.98 22.31
C LYS A 391 1.96 25.35 20.90
N THR A 392 2.59 24.42 20.19
CA THR A 392 3.13 24.62 18.83
C THR A 392 2.26 23.98 17.74
N GLY A 393 1.23 23.20 18.10
CA GLY A 393 0.42 22.43 17.16
C GLY A 393 -0.80 23.19 16.63
N LYS A 394 -1.19 22.90 15.39
CA LYS A 394 -2.45 23.38 14.78
C LYS A 394 -3.67 22.50 15.09
N LYS A 395 -3.48 21.38 15.81
CA LYS A 395 -4.54 20.42 16.13
C LYS A 395 -5.30 20.86 17.38
N THR A 396 -6.62 20.88 17.28
CA THR A 396 -7.53 21.30 18.36
C THR A 396 -8.32 20.13 18.93
N ILE A 397 -8.69 20.23 20.20
CA ILE A 397 -9.49 19.22 20.90
C ILE A 397 -10.90 19.20 20.30
N GLU A 398 -11.48 20.36 20.03
CA GLU A 398 -12.82 20.51 19.43
C GLU A 398 -12.86 19.90 18.03
N GLY A 399 -11.82 20.12 17.22
CA GLY A 399 -11.67 19.46 15.93
C GLY A 399 -11.61 17.94 16.07
N THR A 400 -10.82 17.45 17.03
CA THR A 400 -10.68 16.00 17.26
C THR A 400 -12.01 15.37 17.70
N ALA A 401 -12.73 16.03 18.62
CA ALA A 401 -14.05 15.61 19.07
C ALA A 401 -15.08 15.60 17.92
N ALA A 402 -15.06 16.62 17.06
CA ALA A 402 -15.90 16.67 15.85
C ALA A 402 -15.58 15.54 14.86
N GLY A 403 -14.31 15.21 14.68
CA GLY A 403 -13.88 14.07 13.86
C GLY A 403 -14.42 12.74 14.40
N ILE A 404 -14.25 12.49 15.70
CA ILE A 404 -14.72 11.24 16.35
C ILE A 404 -16.26 11.14 16.27
N THR A 405 -16.96 12.20 16.67
CA THR A 405 -18.44 12.21 16.68
C THR A 405 -19.04 12.05 15.28
N SER A 406 -18.44 12.69 14.26
CA SER A 406 -18.91 12.53 12.88
C SER A 406 -18.70 11.12 12.31
N VAL A 407 -17.57 10.46 12.63
CA VAL A 407 -17.35 9.06 12.23
C VAL A 407 -18.33 8.13 12.95
N LEU A 408 -18.56 8.33 14.26
CA LEU A 408 -19.54 7.55 15.01
C LEU A 408 -20.97 7.71 14.46
N ALA A 409 -21.36 8.94 14.12
CA ALA A 409 -22.65 9.21 13.49
C ALA A 409 -22.76 8.58 12.09
N ALA A 410 -21.69 8.63 11.29
CA ALA A 410 -21.68 7.95 10.00
C ALA A 410 -21.81 6.44 10.15
N CYS A 411 -21.12 5.83 11.11
CA CYS A 411 -21.24 4.40 11.42
C CYS A 411 -22.65 4.03 11.91
N SER A 412 -23.30 4.87 12.73
CA SER A 412 -24.66 4.59 13.23
C SER A 412 -25.71 4.66 12.14
N VAL A 413 -25.52 5.48 11.10
CA VAL A 413 -26.39 5.52 9.91
C VAL A 413 -26.08 4.36 8.96
N LEU A 414 -24.80 4.02 8.80
CA LEU A 414 -24.38 2.98 7.86
C LEU A 414 -24.74 1.57 8.35
N LEU A 415 -24.68 1.31 9.66
CA LEU A 415 -24.91 -0.03 10.21
C LEU A 415 -26.34 -0.56 9.92
N PRO A 416 -27.43 0.21 10.12
CA PRO A 416 -28.77 -0.18 9.71
C PRO A 416 -28.91 -0.36 8.20
N LEU A 417 -28.27 0.50 7.40
CA LEU A 417 -28.27 0.39 5.95
C LEU A 417 -27.68 -0.95 5.50
N LEU A 418 -26.53 -1.32 6.05
CA LEU A 418 -25.86 -2.60 5.79
C LEU A 418 -26.69 -3.81 6.26
N ALA A 419 -27.39 -3.68 7.39
CA ALA A 419 -28.31 -4.70 7.86
C ALA A 419 -29.51 -4.87 6.91
N SER A 420 -30.02 -3.77 6.35
CA SER A 420 -31.17 -3.78 5.43
C SER A 420 -30.83 -4.30 4.02
N THR A 421 -29.60 -4.07 3.54
CA THR A 421 -29.16 -4.55 2.23
C THR A 421 -28.79 -6.03 2.22
N GLY A 422 -28.78 -6.71 3.38
CA GLY A 422 -28.80 -8.17 3.50
C GLY A 422 -27.60 -8.94 2.92
N SER A 423 -26.55 -8.26 2.46
CA SER A 423 -25.58 -8.84 1.51
C SER A 423 -24.13 -8.96 1.99
N PHE A 424 -23.85 -8.83 3.29
CA PHE A 424 -22.49 -8.97 3.84
C PHE A 424 -22.30 -10.18 4.78
N LEU A 425 -23.37 -10.92 5.11
CA LEU A 425 -23.31 -12.03 6.08
C LEU A 425 -23.28 -13.43 5.44
N THR A 426 -23.38 -13.55 4.11
CA THR A 426 -23.55 -14.85 3.42
C THR A 426 -22.72 -15.02 2.14
N GLN A 427 -21.46 -14.58 2.10
CA GLN A 427 -20.50 -15.01 1.08
C GLN A 427 -19.21 -15.58 1.65
#